data_AF-A0A4Q6JA01-F1
#
_entry.id   AF-A0A4Q6JA01-F1
#
_cell.length_a   1.000
_cell.length_b   1.000
_cell.length_c   1.000
_cell.angle_alpha   90.00
_cell.angle_beta   90.00
_cell.angle_gamma   90.00
#
_symmetry.space_group_name_H-M   'P 1'
#
loop_
_entity.id
_entity.type
_entity.pdbx_description
1 polymer ?
#
loop_
_entity_poly.entity_id
_entity_poly.type
_entity_poly.pdbx_seq_one_letter_code
_entity_poly.pdbx_strand_id
1 'polypeptide(L)'
;MGFKVKHYAAKTVAANSSLEWELILTELIIGSLCAAFAKVGYDASMLLIFIPNLVIALVCFGFIGLSVFHFIREKRSKPSE
;
A
#
# COMPACT_ATOMS: atom_id res chain seq x y z
N MET A 1 -30.60 -30.67 -15.96
CA MET A 1 -30.41 -29.21 -16.12
C MET A 1 -29.31 -28.78 -15.17
N GLY A 2 -28.09 -28.58 -15.68
CA GLY A 2 -26.95 -28.21 -14.85
C GLY A 2 -27.02 -26.73 -14.48
N PHE A 3 -27.16 -26.45 -13.18
CA PHE A 3 -27.15 -25.08 -12.66
C PHE A 3 -25.75 -24.50 -12.87
N LYS A 4 -25.59 -23.64 -13.88
CA LYS A 4 -24.35 -22.91 -14.13
C LYS A 4 -24.19 -21.87 -13.01
N VAL A 5 -23.51 -22.26 -11.93
CA VAL A 5 -23.10 -21.35 -10.88
C VAL A 5 -22.13 -20.34 -11.50
N LYS A 6 -22.62 -19.13 -11.77
CA LYS A 6 -21.77 -18.01 -12.17
C LYS A 6 -20.83 -17.74 -11.00
N HIS A 7 -19.55 -18.04 -11.20
CA HIS A 7 -18.50 -17.77 -10.23
C HIS A 7 -18.36 -16.25 -10.10
N TYR A 8 -19.11 -15.64 -9.17
CA TYR A 8 -19.01 -14.21 -8.84
C TYR A 8 -17.63 -13.81 -8.28
N ALA A 9 -16.75 -14.80 -8.02
CA ALA A 9 -15.35 -14.58 -7.66
C ALA A 9 -14.47 -14.09 -8.83
N ALA A 10 -14.91 -14.20 -10.09
CA ALA A 10 -14.17 -13.69 -11.24
C ALA A 10 -14.42 -12.19 -11.53
N LYS A 11 -15.26 -11.53 -10.74
CA LYS A 11 -15.35 -10.08 -10.72
C LYS A 11 -14.47 -9.56 -9.59
N THR A 12 -13.16 -9.79 -9.69
CA THR A 12 -12.22 -8.80 -9.17
C THR A 12 -12.70 -7.49 -9.78
N VAL A 13 -13.27 -6.61 -8.96
CA VAL A 13 -13.69 -5.26 -9.34
C VAL A 13 -12.63 -4.78 -10.32
N ALA A 14 -13.02 -4.48 -11.57
CA ALA A 14 -12.09 -3.98 -12.57
C ALA A 14 -11.26 -2.93 -11.83
N ALA A 15 -9.97 -3.22 -11.61
CA ALA A 15 -9.11 -2.44 -10.73
C ALA A 15 -9.00 -1.08 -11.40
N ASN A 16 -9.95 -0.22 -11.08
CA ASN A 16 -10.05 1.10 -11.65
C ASN A 16 -8.76 1.76 -11.17
N SER A 17 -7.96 2.34 -12.06
CA SER A 17 -6.68 2.95 -11.68
C SER A 17 -6.78 3.93 -10.50
N SER A 18 -7.97 4.48 -10.24
CA SER A 18 -8.32 5.24 -9.04
C SER A 18 -8.12 4.47 -7.74
N LEU A 19 -8.49 3.18 -7.66
CA LEU A 19 -8.38 2.35 -6.46
C LEU A 19 -6.91 2.06 -6.10
N GLU A 20 -6.06 1.88 -7.10
CA GLU A 20 -4.61 1.71 -6.92
C GLU A 20 -3.96 3.00 -6.37
N TRP A 21 -4.37 4.16 -6.90
CA TRP A 21 -3.88 5.45 -6.41
C TRP A 21 -4.40 5.78 -5.01
N GLU A 22 -5.67 5.49 -4.73
CA GLU A 22 -6.23 5.63 -3.38
C GLU A 22 -5.48 4.77 -2.38
N LEU A 23 -5.15 3.52 -2.73
CA LEU A 23 -4.36 2.63 -1.88
C LEU A 23 -2.98 3.23 -1.56
N ILE A 24 -2.23 3.66 -2.57
CA ILE A 24 -0.91 4.30 -2.40
C ILE A 24 -1.01 5.55 -1.52
N LEU A 25 -2.04 6.37 -1.72
CA LEU A 25 -2.26 7.57 -0.93
C LEU A 25 -2.55 7.22 0.55
N THR A 26 -3.39 6.22 0.79
CA THR A 26 -3.71 5.78 2.17
C THR A 26 -2.49 5.18 2.87
N GLU A 27 -1.66 4.38 2.19
CA GLU A 27 -0.41 3.86 2.76
C GLU A 27 0.59 4.97 3.07
N LEU A 28 0.64 6.02 2.24
CA LEU A 28 1.50 7.18 2.49
C LEU A 28 1.06 7.93 3.75
N ILE A 29 -0.25 8.16 3.90
CA ILE A 29 -0.82 8.83 5.08
C ILE A 29 -0.55 8.00 6.34
N ILE A 30 -0.91 6.71 6.34
CA ILE A 30 -0.72 5.82 7.50
C ILE A 30 0.77 5.69 7.84
N GLY A 31 1.63 5.49 6.85
CA GLY A 31 3.08 5.40 7.05
C GLY A 31 3.66 6.68 7.66
N SER A 32 3.22 7.86 7.20
CA SER A 32 3.65 9.15 7.77
C SER A 32 3.20 9.36 9.21
N LEU A 33 1.96 8.95 9.54
CA LEU A 33 1.41 9.02 10.90
C LEU A 33 2.17 8.06 11.84
N CYS A 34 2.38 6.82 11.42
CA CYS A 34 3.15 5.85 12.19
C CYS A 34 4.59 6.31 12.41
N ALA A 35 5.23 6.95 11.43
CA ALA A 35 6.56 7.54 11.59
C ALA A 35 6.57 8.69 12.62
N ALA A 36 5.56 9.56 12.60
CA ALA A 36 5.40 10.63 13.57
C ALA A 36 5.18 10.08 14.99
N PHE A 37 4.33 9.07 15.14
CA PHE A 37 4.12 8.40 16.43
C PHE A 37 5.33 7.61 16.90
N ALA A 38 6.12 7.04 16.00
CA ALA A 38 7.40 6.42 16.37
C ALA A 38 8.35 7.48 16.94
N LYS A 39 8.46 8.66 16.32
CA LYS A 39 9.25 9.78 16.87
C LYS A 39 8.80 10.15 18.29
N VAL A 40 7.49 10.37 18.47
CA VAL A 40 6.93 10.73 19.78
C VAL A 40 7.14 9.60 20.81
N GLY A 41 6.96 8.34 20.40
CA GLY A 41 7.19 7.17 21.25
C GLY A 41 8.65 7.02 21.67
N TYR A 42 9.59 7.42 20.81
CA TYR A 42 11.02 7.46 21.13
C TYR A 42 11.32 8.56 22.16
N ASP A 43 10.81 9.79 21.94
CA ASP A 43 10.98 10.90 22.89
C ASP A 43 10.35 10.61 24.26
N ALA A 44 9.21 9.92 24.30
CA ALA A 44 8.53 9.52 25.54
C ALA A 44 9.11 8.25 26.20
N SER A 45 10.18 7.66 25.65
CA SER A 45 10.74 6.36 26.09
C SER A 45 9.70 5.22 26.17
N MET A 46 8.65 5.30 25.36
CA MET A 46 7.59 4.29 25.28
C MET A 46 7.92 3.26 24.19
N LEU A 47 8.85 2.37 24.50
CA LEU A 47 9.31 1.29 23.61
C LEU A 47 8.16 0.44 23.03
N LEU A 48 7.12 0.21 23.83
CA LEU A 48 5.93 -0.56 23.43
C LEU A 48 5.16 0.08 22.26
N ILE A 49 5.21 1.40 22.11
CA ILE A 49 4.54 2.13 21.04
C ILE A 49 5.50 2.34 19.87
N PHE A 50 6.77 2.60 20.18
CA PHE A 50 7.82 2.84 19.18
C PHE A 50 7.99 1.66 18.22
N ILE A 51 8.21 0.45 18.76
CA ILE A 51 8.53 -0.74 17.96
C ILE A 51 7.43 -1.06 16.93
N PRO A 52 6.14 -1.21 17.29
CA PRO A 52 5.11 -1.56 16.31
C PRO A 52 4.90 -0.44 15.27
N ASN A 53 4.95 0.83 15.66
CA ASN A 53 4.80 1.93 14.70
C ASN A 53 5.99 2.04 13.75
N LEU A 54 7.21 1.76 14.22
CA LEU A 54 8.39 1.72 13.35
C LEU A 54 8.26 0.61 12.31
N VAL A 55 7.82 -0.58 12.73
CA VAL A 55 7.61 -1.72 11.83
C VAL A 55 6.55 -1.40 10.78
N ILE A 56 5.40 -0.86 11.18
CA ILE A 56 4.32 -0.48 10.25
C ILE A 56 4.81 0.58 9.26
N ALA A 57 5.52 1.62 9.74
CA ALA A 57 6.07 2.65 8.88
C ALA A 57 7.02 2.06 7.83
N LEU A 58 7.94 1.17 8.23
CA LEU A 58 8.87 0.52 7.31
C LEU A 58 8.15 -0.30 6.24
N VAL A 59 7.10 -1.03 6.61
CA VAL A 59 6.30 -1.82 5.65
C VAL A 59 5.58 -0.91 4.66
N CYS A 60 4.91 0.14 5.14
CA CYS A 60 4.22 1.09 4.26
C CYS A 60 5.19 1.79 3.29
N PHE A 61 6.35 2.24 3.75
CA PHE A 61 7.36 2.84 2.88
C PHE A 61 7.93 1.84 1.87
N GLY A 62 8.14 0.59 2.27
CA GLY A 62 8.59 -0.47 1.37
C GLY A 62 7.56 -0.78 0.27
N PHE A 63 6.28 -0.85 0.63
CA PHE A 63 5.20 -1.15 -0.31
C PHE A 63 5.01 -0.01 -1.31
N ILE A 64 5.01 1.25 -0.85
CA ILE A 64 5.00 2.43 -1.73
C ILE A 64 6.20 2.41 -2.68
N GLY A 65 7.40 2.11 -2.19
CA GLY A 65 8.61 2.02 -3.01
C GLY A 65 8.50 0.97 -4.12
N LEU A 66 7.98 -0.22 -3.79
CA LEU A 66 7.75 -1.29 -4.76
C LEU A 66 6.68 -0.89 -5.79
N SER A 67 5.57 -0.30 -5.36
CA SER A 67 4.50 0.18 -6.23
C SER A 67 4.99 1.25 -7.21
N VAL A 68 5.78 2.23 -6.73
CA VAL A 68 6.40 3.25 -7.58
C VAL A 68 7.41 2.63 -8.53
N PHE A 69 8.24 1.68 -8.07
CA PHE A 69 9.21 1.00 -8.92
C PHE A 69 8.53 0.21 -10.04
N HIS A 70 7.43 -0.49 -9.73
CA HIS A 70 6.63 -1.22 -10.71
C HIS A 70 6.00 -0.25 -11.73
N PHE A 71 5.44 0.88 -11.26
CA PHE A 71 4.87 1.91 -12.11
C PHE A 71 5.90 2.50 -13.08
N ILE A 72 7.09 2.84 -12.59
CA ILE A 72 8.19 3.36 -13.42
C ILE A 72 8.65 2.30 -14.43
N ARG A 73 8.80 1.03 -14.01
CA ARG A 73 9.17 -0.07 -14.92
C ARG A 73 8.14 -0.30 -16.01
N GLU A 74 6.86 -0.24 -15.67
CA GLU A 74 5.78 -0.42 -16.65
C GLU A 74 5.75 0.73 -17.65
N LYS A 75 5.91 1.98 -17.19
CA LYS A 75 6.08 3.15 -18.06
C LYS A 75 7.30 3.05 -18.97
N ARG A 76 8.41 2.48 -18.50
CA ARG A 76 9.62 2.30 -19.30
C ARG A 76 9.52 1.14 -20.30
N SER A 77 8.66 0.15 -20.03
CA SER A 77 8.46 -1.03 -20.88
C SER A 77 7.42 -0.83 -21.98
N LYS A 78 6.66 0.28 -21.94
CA LYS A 78 5.84 0.77 -23.05
C LYS A 78 6.62 1.87 -23.77
N PRO A 79 7.54 1.55 -24.70
CA PRO A 79 8.01 2.55 -25.65
C PRO A 79 6.79 3.05 -26.43
N SER A 80 6.74 4.36 -26.63
CA SER A 80 5.77 5.09 -27.42
C SER A 80 5.26 4.30 -28.64
N GLU A 81 3.97 4.02 -28.66
CA GLU A 81 3.18 4.03 -29.90
C GLU A 81 2.48 5.38 -30.00
#